data_AF-A0A1A8GAA4-F1
#
_entry.id   AF-A0A1A8GAA4-F1
#
_cell.length_a   1.000
_cell.length_b   1.000
_cell.length_c   1.000
_cell.angle_alpha   90.00
_cell.angle_beta   90.00
_cell.angle_gamma   90.00
#
_symmetry.space_group_name_H-M   'P 1'
#
loop_
_entity.id
_entity.type
_entity.pdbx_description
1 polymer ?
#
loop_
_entity_poly.entity_id
_entity_poly.type
_entity_poly.pdbx_seq_one_letter_code
_entity_poly.pdbx_strand_id
1 'polypeptide(L)'
;MKAMELKVWVDGVQRIVCGVTEFTTCQEVVIALAQAIGRTGRYTLIEKWRDTERHLAPHENPVVSLNKWGQYASDVQLILQRTGPSVSERPTSEGLARIPERGLYRQSLPPLAKLRPSWTDRSLKRREPKRKSLTFTGGARGLREIFGKSRDSEAKQLQLQQQGGVNLNLSRVGGGGTASVPGSPARELSRLVQLQRDKLQALESRLLGCEVELQDWEEFTSQSSDEGNLEDELLLLEQQVRRNDAEMEEEEFWHNELQIEQDNERQLRQQLAELQSRVRDCNAKVSEYLARIQSMETGLEKERLQKEAELNLKVKEEEVQTQLEKVRAELQVQSQQTSRLESNCKALERSLFQSGKRLQEKEQELEQLTKELRQVNLQQFIQQTGTKVTVLPAQPSGENSSDEVECDSLKRLGSSRLLPSGLRALQSRVSSSLNPEGIYV
;
A
#
# COMPACT_ATOMS: atom_id res chain seq x y z
N MET A 1 48.99 -40.66 -4.36
CA MET A 1 48.04 -39.58 -4.70
C MET A 1 47.97 -38.63 -3.52
N LYS A 2 48.06 -37.32 -3.75
CA LYS A 2 47.96 -36.32 -2.67
C LYS A 2 46.48 -36.23 -2.27
N ALA A 3 46.13 -36.74 -1.10
CA ALA A 3 44.81 -36.54 -0.53
C ALA A 3 44.66 -35.06 -0.15
N MET A 4 43.55 -34.44 -0.56
CA MET A 4 43.21 -33.07 -0.23
C MET A 4 42.06 -33.04 0.77
N GLU A 5 41.99 -31.95 1.52
CA GLU A 5 40.91 -31.65 2.46
C GLU A 5 40.03 -30.58 1.85
N LEU A 6 38.74 -30.89 1.68
CA LEU A 6 37.77 -29.99 1.08
C LEU A 6 36.87 -29.40 2.16
N LYS A 7 36.83 -28.06 2.25
CA LYS A 7 35.97 -27.34 3.18
C LYS A 7 34.61 -27.08 2.54
N VAL A 8 33.55 -27.67 3.09
CA VAL A 8 32.18 -27.55 2.57
C VAL A 8 31.24 -27.11 3.69
N TRP A 9 30.42 -26.10 3.42
CA TRP A 9 29.37 -25.62 4.31
C TRP A 9 28.11 -26.45 4.14
N VAL A 10 27.61 -27.00 5.25
CA VAL A 10 26.40 -27.80 5.32
C VAL A 10 25.52 -27.22 6.42
N ASP A 11 24.30 -26.78 6.09
CA ASP A 11 23.34 -26.23 7.06
C ASP A 11 23.95 -25.14 7.97
N GLY A 12 24.82 -24.29 7.42
CA GLY A 12 25.50 -23.20 8.15
C GLY A 12 26.73 -23.62 8.97
N VAL A 13 27.11 -24.91 8.97
CA VAL A 13 28.31 -25.42 9.65
C VAL A 13 29.36 -25.87 8.62
N GLN A 14 30.61 -25.45 8.82
CA GLN A 14 31.72 -25.90 7.98
C GLN A 14 32.14 -27.32 8.35
N ARG A 15 32.12 -28.22 7.38
CA ARG A 15 32.62 -29.61 7.49
C ARG A 15 33.81 -29.81 6.55
N ILE A 16 34.70 -30.71 6.94
CA ILE A 16 35.89 -31.04 6.16
C ILE A 16 35.72 -32.47 5.62
N VAL A 17 35.82 -32.61 4.30
CA VAL A 17 35.86 -33.91 3.64
C VAL A 17 37.32 -34.27 3.41
N CYS A 18 37.79 -35.31 4.09
CA CYS A 18 39.14 -35.83 3.94
C CYS A 18 39.21 -36.88 2.82
N GLY A 19 40.35 -36.96 2.12
CA GLY A 19 40.57 -37.98 1.09
C GLY A 19 40.08 -37.63 -0.31
N VAL A 20 39.74 -36.35 -0.54
CA VAL A 20 39.30 -35.86 -1.85
C VAL A 20 40.50 -35.80 -2.80
N THR A 21 40.33 -36.21 -4.05
CA THR A 21 41.39 -36.16 -5.07
C THR A 21 40.94 -35.32 -6.26
N GLU A 22 41.83 -35.06 -7.22
CA GLU A 22 41.48 -34.32 -8.43
C GLU A 22 40.46 -35.07 -9.30
N PHE A 23 40.31 -36.39 -9.12
CA PHE A 23 39.38 -37.24 -9.87
C PHE A 23 38.04 -37.46 -9.17
N THR A 24 37.92 -37.14 -7.88
CA THR A 24 36.64 -37.31 -7.18
C THR A 24 35.61 -36.35 -7.74
N THR A 25 34.42 -36.87 -8.02
CA THR A 25 33.34 -36.08 -8.61
C THR A 25 32.53 -35.35 -7.53
N CYS A 26 31.84 -34.27 -7.92
CA CYS A 26 30.92 -33.57 -7.02
C CYS A 26 29.84 -34.52 -6.51
N GLN A 27 29.40 -35.47 -7.33
CA GLN A 27 28.46 -36.52 -6.93
C GLN A 27 28.99 -37.36 -5.75
N GLU A 28 30.23 -37.84 -5.80
CA GLU A 28 30.82 -38.64 -4.72
C GLU A 28 30.93 -37.84 -3.42
N VAL A 29 31.39 -36.57 -3.50
CA VAL A 29 31.50 -35.68 -2.34
C VAL A 29 30.12 -35.40 -1.73
N VAL A 30 29.12 -35.13 -2.58
CA VAL A 30 27.74 -34.90 -2.16
C VAL A 30 27.16 -36.12 -1.47
N ILE A 31 27.38 -37.33 -2.02
CA ILE A 31 26.90 -38.59 -1.43
C ILE A 31 27.59 -38.83 -0.08
N ALA A 32 28.91 -38.66 -0.01
CA ALA A 32 29.66 -38.85 1.23
C ALA A 32 29.20 -37.89 2.34
N LEU A 33 28.97 -36.61 2.01
CA LEU A 33 28.42 -35.64 2.95
C LEU A 33 27.00 -36.01 3.36
N ALA A 34 26.10 -36.32 2.42
CA ALA A 34 24.73 -36.70 2.71
C ALA A 34 24.65 -37.95 3.62
N GLN A 35 25.49 -38.94 3.38
CA GLN A 35 25.62 -40.14 4.21
C GLN A 35 26.14 -39.81 5.61
N ALA A 36 27.16 -38.95 5.73
CA ALA A 36 27.71 -38.52 7.03
C ALA A 36 26.72 -37.67 7.85
N ILE A 37 25.82 -36.95 7.19
CA ILE A 37 24.74 -36.18 7.84
C ILE A 37 23.54 -37.10 8.17
N GLY A 38 23.47 -38.31 7.60
CA GLY A 38 22.34 -39.23 7.78
C GLY A 38 21.07 -38.81 7.04
N ARG A 39 21.18 -37.84 6.12
CA ARG A 39 20.05 -37.26 5.38
C ARG A 39 20.15 -37.64 3.91
N THR A 40 19.31 -38.55 3.45
CA THR A 40 19.28 -38.96 2.03
C THR A 40 18.34 -38.06 1.22
N GLY A 41 18.82 -37.54 0.09
CA GLY A 41 18.07 -36.59 -0.72
C GLY A 41 18.82 -36.15 -1.98
N ARG A 42 18.19 -35.29 -2.79
CA ARG A 42 18.84 -34.66 -3.93
C ARG A 42 19.60 -33.43 -3.44
N TYR A 43 20.92 -33.46 -3.61
CA TYR A 43 21.82 -32.38 -3.22
C TYR A 43 22.64 -31.92 -4.42
N THR A 44 23.01 -30.64 -4.39
CA THR A 44 23.92 -30.01 -5.35
C THR A 44 25.01 -29.27 -4.57
N LEU A 45 26.18 -29.17 -5.17
CA LEU A 45 27.32 -28.48 -4.59
C LEU A 45 27.42 -27.12 -5.29
N ILE A 46 27.46 -26.04 -4.50
CA ILE A 46 27.47 -24.66 -4.99
C ILE A 46 28.80 -24.03 -4.63
N GLU A 47 29.43 -23.37 -5.60
CA GLU A 47 30.59 -22.50 -5.36
C GLU A 47 30.10 -21.07 -5.22
N LYS A 48 30.30 -20.49 -4.05
CA LYS A 48 29.97 -19.09 -3.76
C LYS A 48 31.25 -18.28 -3.65
N TRP A 49 31.36 -17.25 -4.48
CA TRP A 49 32.41 -16.24 -4.40
C TRP A 49 31.78 -14.86 -4.36
N ARG A 50 31.93 -14.15 -3.23
CA ARG A 50 31.27 -12.86 -2.96
C ARG A 50 29.75 -12.94 -3.22
N ASP A 51 29.26 -12.24 -4.24
CA ASP A 51 27.85 -12.19 -4.64
C ASP A 51 27.51 -13.13 -5.81
N THR A 52 28.48 -13.92 -6.29
CA THR A 52 28.30 -14.86 -7.40
C THR A 52 28.17 -16.28 -6.88
N GLU A 53 27.06 -16.95 -7.20
CA GLU A 53 26.79 -18.34 -6.87
C GLU A 53 26.73 -19.18 -8.15
N ARG A 54 27.52 -20.26 -8.20
CA ARG A 54 27.57 -21.19 -9.34
C ARG A 54 27.24 -22.61 -8.87
N HIS A 55 26.24 -23.23 -9.47
CA HIS A 55 25.92 -24.64 -9.23
C HIS A 55 26.88 -25.54 -10.00
N LEU A 56 27.53 -26.48 -9.31
CA LEU A 56 28.36 -27.51 -9.93
C LEU A 56 27.49 -28.68 -10.41
N ALA A 57 27.82 -29.17 -11.59
CA ALA A 57 27.18 -30.35 -12.13
C ALA A 57 27.71 -31.63 -11.45
N PRO A 58 26.92 -32.71 -11.35
CA PRO A 58 27.31 -33.93 -10.63
C PRO A 58 28.61 -34.58 -11.15
N HIS A 59 28.88 -34.45 -12.45
CA HIS A 59 30.06 -34.98 -13.13
C HIS A 59 31.29 -34.06 -13.09
N GLU A 60 31.16 -32.85 -12.54
CA GLU A 60 32.32 -31.95 -12.39
C GLU A 60 33.14 -32.33 -11.15
N ASN A 61 34.40 -31.93 -11.11
CA ASN A 61 35.30 -32.26 -10.01
C ASN A 61 35.48 -31.00 -9.14
N PRO A 62 35.23 -31.06 -7.82
CA PRO A 62 35.22 -29.88 -6.97
C PRO A 62 36.63 -29.30 -6.79
N VAL A 63 37.66 -30.15 -6.72
CA VAL A 63 39.06 -29.70 -6.63
C VAL A 63 39.49 -28.99 -7.92
N VAL A 64 39.10 -29.52 -9.09
CA VAL A 64 39.38 -28.89 -10.38
C VAL A 64 38.63 -27.57 -10.52
N SER A 65 37.39 -27.50 -10.03
CA SER A 65 36.57 -26.30 -10.09
C SER A 65 37.10 -25.20 -9.18
N LEU A 66 37.57 -25.54 -7.97
CA LEU A 66 38.31 -24.62 -7.10
C LEU A 66 39.64 -24.16 -7.72
N ASN A 67 40.39 -25.06 -8.34
CA ASN A 67 41.67 -24.73 -8.99
C ASN A 67 41.52 -23.74 -10.16
N LYS A 68 40.34 -23.68 -10.82
CA LYS A 68 40.06 -22.67 -11.86
C LYS A 68 40.11 -21.23 -11.33
N TRP A 69 39.86 -21.04 -10.03
CA TRP A 69 39.94 -19.73 -9.37
C TRP A 69 41.36 -19.32 -8.99
N GLY A 70 42.34 -20.23 -9.08
CA GLY A 70 43.76 -19.96 -8.85
C GLY A 70 44.03 -19.34 -7.48
N GLN A 71 44.55 -18.11 -7.47
CA GLN A 71 44.89 -17.37 -6.25
C GLN A 71 43.68 -17.03 -5.38
N TYR A 72 42.48 -16.97 -5.96
CA TYR A 72 41.24 -16.66 -5.24
C TYR A 72 40.53 -17.91 -4.71
N ALA A 73 41.10 -19.10 -4.89
CA ALA A 73 40.51 -20.36 -4.43
C ALA A 73 40.29 -20.40 -2.90
N SER A 74 41.07 -19.64 -2.12
CA SER A 74 40.90 -19.51 -0.67
C SER A 74 39.61 -18.81 -0.26
N ASP A 75 39.08 -17.94 -1.12
CA ASP A 75 37.93 -17.08 -0.84
C ASP A 75 36.61 -17.69 -1.33
N VAL A 76 36.69 -18.76 -2.12
CA VAL A 76 35.53 -19.49 -2.64
C VAL A 76 35.01 -20.44 -1.56
N GLN A 77 33.71 -20.35 -1.29
CA GLN A 77 33.03 -21.23 -0.35
C GLN A 77 32.23 -22.28 -1.10
N LEU A 78 32.47 -23.56 -0.78
CA LEU A 78 31.64 -24.65 -1.26
C LEU A 78 30.47 -24.86 -0.29
N ILE A 79 29.25 -24.90 -0.81
CA ILE A 79 28.01 -25.01 -0.03
C ILE A 79 27.22 -26.21 -0.55
N LEU A 80 26.86 -27.12 0.34
CA LEU A 80 25.96 -28.23 0.02
C LEU A 80 24.52 -27.73 0.15
N GLN A 81 23.82 -27.62 -0.97
CA GLN A 81 22.41 -27.23 -0.99
C GLN A 81 21.52 -28.43 -1.33
N ARG A 82 20.43 -28.57 -0.59
CA ARG A 82 19.42 -29.59 -0.84
C ARG A 82 18.40 -29.08 -1.87
N THR A 83 18.30 -29.76 -3.01
CA THR A 83 17.46 -29.36 -4.16
C THR A 83 16.18 -30.19 -4.27
N GLY A 84 15.99 -31.24 -3.44
CA GLY A 84 14.77 -32.06 -3.48
C GLY A 84 14.28 -32.56 -2.11
N PRO A 85 13.00 -33.00 -2.03
CA PRO A 85 12.43 -33.56 -0.80
C PRO A 85 13.08 -34.91 -0.47
N SER A 86 13.47 -35.12 0.80
CA SER A 86 13.97 -36.41 1.29
C SER A 86 12.79 -37.35 1.53
N VAL A 87 12.96 -38.63 1.18
CA VAL A 87 11.95 -39.69 1.44
C VAL A 87 12.01 -40.18 2.89
N SER A 88 13.00 -39.76 3.67
CA SER A 88 13.21 -40.21 5.05
C SER A 88 13.68 -39.05 5.91
N GLU A 89 12.78 -38.31 6.53
CA GLU A 89 13.09 -37.53 7.73
C GLU A 89 11.82 -37.26 8.56
N ARG A 90 11.76 -37.89 9.73
CA ARG A 90 10.98 -37.43 10.88
C ARG A 90 11.73 -36.23 11.48
N PRO A 91 11.06 -35.14 11.91
CA PRO A 91 11.76 -33.93 12.29
C PRO A 91 12.20 -33.96 13.76
N THR A 92 13.49 -33.75 14.01
CA THR A 92 14.00 -33.20 15.27
C THR A 92 14.42 -31.76 15.01
N SER A 93 13.79 -30.85 15.76
CA SER A 93 13.97 -29.40 15.78
C SER A 93 15.37 -28.97 16.25
N GLU A 94 15.96 -27.95 15.64
CA GLU A 94 16.37 -26.67 16.27
C GLU A 94 17.20 -25.79 15.32
N GLY A 95 16.96 -24.46 15.32
CA GLY A 95 18.01 -23.46 15.06
C GLY A 95 17.91 -22.52 13.84
N LEU A 96 17.08 -21.48 13.96
CA LEU A 96 17.14 -20.13 13.36
C LEU A 96 17.20 -19.89 11.81
N ALA A 97 16.17 -19.16 11.38
CA ALA A 97 16.14 -18.09 10.36
C ALA A 97 15.72 -18.40 8.91
N ARG A 98 14.58 -17.75 8.55
CA ARG A 98 13.98 -17.46 7.22
C ARG A 98 13.15 -18.55 6.54
N ILE A 99 11.91 -18.65 7.06
CA ILE A 99 10.63 -18.95 6.38
C ILE A 99 10.57 -18.20 5.03
N PRO A 100 10.23 -18.85 3.89
CA PRO A 100 8.85 -19.27 3.59
C PRO A 100 8.65 -20.78 3.70
N GLU A 101 8.05 -21.19 4.81
CA GLU A 101 7.47 -22.51 4.98
C GLU A 101 6.21 -22.63 4.12
N ARG A 102 6.34 -23.34 2.99
CA ARG A 102 5.20 -24.08 2.46
C ARG A 102 5.01 -25.27 3.38
N GLY A 103 3.94 -25.18 4.16
CA GLY A 103 3.68 -26.00 5.32
C GLY A 103 3.74 -27.50 5.06
N LEU A 104 4.03 -28.19 6.16
CA LEU A 104 3.74 -29.59 6.46
C LEU A 104 2.22 -29.86 6.47
N TYR A 105 1.48 -29.33 5.50
CA TYR A 105 0.05 -29.55 5.37
C TYR A 105 -0.16 -30.85 4.58
N ARG A 106 -0.26 -31.92 5.37
CA ARG A 106 -0.86 -33.23 5.05
C ARG A 106 -0.25 -34.04 3.89
N GLN A 107 0.70 -34.90 4.28
CA GLN A 107 0.92 -36.22 3.66
C GLN A 107 -0.26 -37.19 3.92
N SER A 108 -1.51 -36.75 3.72
CA SER A 108 -2.70 -37.56 3.99
C SER A 108 -3.54 -37.82 2.74
N LEU A 109 -2.98 -37.68 1.54
CA LEU A 109 -3.63 -38.28 0.39
C LEU A 109 -3.38 -39.79 0.49
N PRO A 110 -4.42 -40.63 0.64
CA PRO A 110 -4.23 -42.06 0.58
C PRO A 110 -3.56 -42.43 -0.75
N PRO A 111 -2.72 -43.48 -0.80
CA PRO A 111 -2.17 -43.97 -2.06
C PRO A 111 -3.34 -44.26 -2.98
N LEU A 112 -3.37 -43.56 -4.12
CA LEU A 112 -4.37 -43.74 -5.17
C LEU A 112 -4.64 -45.23 -5.38
N ALA A 113 -5.93 -45.57 -5.28
CA ALA A 113 -6.56 -46.84 -5.58
C ALA A 113 -5.63 -47.83 -6.31
N LYS A 114 -5.39 -48.98 -5.66
CA LYS A 114 -5.05 -50.22 -6.36
C LYS A 114 -6.05 -50.36 -7.52
N LEU A 115 -5.52 -50.52 -8.74
CA LEU A 115 -6.13 -51.07 -9.97
C LEU A 115 -5.68 -50.25 -11.20
N ARG A 116 -4.54 -50.63 -11.78
CA ARG A 116 -4.36 -50.61 -13.23
C ARG A 116 -3.53 -51.81 -13.68
N PRO A 117 -4.04 -52.66 -14.58
CA PRO A 117 -3.18 -53.39 -15.49
C PRO A 117 -2.54 -52.39 -16.46
N SER A 118 -1.25 -52.57 -16.68
CA SER A 118 -0.47 -51.96 -17.76
C SER A 118 -1.13 -52.25 -19.11
N TRP A 119 -1.48 -51.22 -19.88
CA TRP A 119 -1.34 -51.23 -21.35
C TRP A 119 -1.46 -49.81 -21.94
N THR A 120 -0.35 -49.36 -22.53
CA THR A 120 -0.20 -48.40 -23.64
C THR A 120 -1.01 -47.09 -23.66
N ASP A 121 -0.27 -46.01 -23.42
CA ASP A 121 -0.25 -44.73 -24.15
C ASP A 121 -1.33 -44.48 -25.23
N ARG A 122 -2.21 -43.49 -24.95
CA ARG A 122 -2.57 -42.43 -25.92
C ARG A 122 -3.35 -41.29 -25.25
N SER A 123 -2.81 -40.09 -25.43
CA SER A 123 -3.55 -38.85 -25.73
C SER A 123 -4.51 -38.27 -24.68
N LEU A 124 -4.02 -37.23 -23.99
CA LEU A 124 -4.68 -35.94 -23.75
C LEU A 124 -6.18 -35.86 -24.08
N LYS A 125 -7.03 -35.70 -23.05
CA LYS A 125 -7.92 -34.54 -22.83
C LYS A 125 -8.66 -34.70 -21.49
N ARG A 126 -8.44 -33.70 -20.63
CA ARG A 126 -9.17 -33.41 -19.39
C ARG A 126 -10.68 -33.48 -19.65
N ARG A 127 -11.37 -34.45 -19.06
CA ARG A 127 -12.84 -34.48 -18.98
C ARG A 127 -13.21 -34.18 -17.54
N GLU A 128 -13.68 -32.97 -17.31
CA GLU A 128 -14.28 -32.58 -16.03
C GLU A 128 -15.55 -33.42 -15.78
N PRO A 129 -15.80 -33.85 -14.53
CA PRO A 129 -17.04 -34.53 -14.19
C PRO A 129 -18.24 -33.62 -14.48
N LYS A 130 -19.11 -34.03 -15.41
CA LYS A 130 -20.39 -33.36 -15.68
C LYS A 130 -21.25 -33.41 -14.42
N ARG A 131 -21.25 -32.32 -13.66
CA ARG A 131 -22.33 -32.00 -12.70
C ARG A 131 -23.64 -31.96 -13.46
N LYS A 132 -24.50 -32.95 -13.25
CA LYS A 132 -25.92 -32.85 -13.61
C LYS A 132 -26.62 -32.09 -12.49
N SER A 133 -26.61 -30.76 -12.55
CA SER A 133 -27.55 -29.96 -11.77
C SER A 133 -28.90 -30.03 -12.47
N LEU A 134 -29.75 -30.97 -12.05
CA LEU A 134 -31.15 -30.99 -12.43
C LEU A 134 -31.90 -30.04 -11.48
N THR A 135 -31.89 -28.76 -11.82
CA THR A 135 -32.82 -27.79 -11.24
C THR A 135 -34.11 -27.86 -12.06
N PHE A 136 -35.14 -28.53 -11.54
CA PHE A 136 -36.49 -28.36 -12.06
C PHE A 136 -37.32 -27.57 -11.06
N THR A 137 -37.61 -26.34 -11.43
CA THR A 137 -38.65 -25.51 -10.84
C THR A 137 -40.02 -26.11 -11.15
N GLY A 138 -40.83 -26.35 -10.13
CA GLY A 138 -42.29 -26.29 -10.23
C GLY A 138 -43.05 -27.62 -10.22
N GLY A 139 -43.82 -27.83 -9.15
CA GLY A 139 -44.99 -28.71 -9.16
C GLY A 139 -44.98 -29.76 -8.06
N ALA A 140 -45.58 -29.44 -6.92
CA ALA A 140 -45.93 -30.43 -5.90
C ALA A 140 -46.87 -31.48 -6.50
N ARG A 141 -46.36 -32.71 -6.69
CA ARG A 141 -47.20 -33.91 -6.84
C ARG A 141 -46.74 -34.94 -5.82
N GLY A 142 -47.71 -35.42 -5.06
CA GLY A 142 -47.49 -36.12 -3.80
C GLY A 142 -47.02 -37.56 -3.95
N LEU A 143 -46.34 -38.01 -2.92
CA LEU A 143 -45.94 -39.39 -2.60
C LEU A 143 -47.08 -40.44 -2.56
N ARG A 144 -48.32 -40.07 -2.94
CA ARG A 144 -49.48 -40.98 -2.96
C ARG A 144 -49.67 -41.74 -4.27
N GLU A 145 -48.95 -41.39 -5.35
CA GLU A 145 -49.09 -42.09 -6.64
C GLU A 145 -48.11 -43.27 -6.84
N ILE A 146 -47.06 -43.38 -6.01
CA ILE A 146 -46.04 -44.45 -6.15
C ILE A 146 -46.44 -45.74 -5.40
N PHE A 147 -47.29 -45.63 -4.38
CA PHE A 147 -47.69 -46.76 -3.50
C PHE A 147 -49.18 -47.11 -3.52
N GLY A 148 -49.93 -46.67 -4.54
CA GLY A 148 -51.40 -46.76 -4.52
C GLY A 148 -52.00 -47.68 -5.58
N LYS A 149 -51.95 -49.01 -5.41
CA LYS A 149 -53.02 -49.95 -5.82
C LYS A 149 -52.97 -51.23 -4.96
N SER A 150 -53.49 -51.15 -3.73
CA SER A 150 -54.03 -52.33 -3.07
C SER A 150 -55.54 -52.14 -2.93
N ARG A 151 -56.30 -53.16 -3.33
CA ARG A 151 -57.76 -53.20 -3.29
C ARG A 151 -58.24 -53.15 -1.85
N ASP A 152 -58.83 -52.04 -1.45
CA ASP A 152 -59.68 -51.98 -0.26
C ASP A 152 -60.89 -52.90 -0.47
N SER A 153 -60.98 -53.96 0.33
CA SER A 153 -62.21 -54.72 0.54
C SER A 153 -62.85 -54.16 1.81
N GLU A 154 -64.01 -53.52 1.64
CA GLU A 154 -64.78 -52.81 2.66
C GLU A 154 -64.96 -53.60 3.96
N ALA A 155 -64.50 -53.01 5.07
CA ALA A 155 -65.11 -53.19 6.38
C ALA A 155 -66.29 -52.22 6.52
N LYS A 156 -67.51 -52.71 6.28
CA LYS A 156 -68.75 -52.09 6.79
C LYS A 156 -69.39 -53.00 7.83
N GLN A 157 -69.05 -52.71 9.07
CA GLN A 157 -69.84 -53.02 10.24
C GLN A 157 -71.10 -52.13 10.21
N LEU A 158 -72.25 -52.70 9.86
CA LEU A 158 -73.57 -52.55 10.50
C LEU A 158 -74.72 -52.77 9.50
N GLN A 159 -75.60 -53.70 9.90
CA GLN A 159 -77.04 -53.71 9.65
C GLN A 159 -77.55 -54.39 8.36
N LEU A 160 -77.83 -55.69 8.49
CA LEU A 160 -79.04 -56.44 8.06
C LEU A 160 -78.64 -57.93 8.01
N GLN A 161 -79.03 -58.72 9.01
CA GLN A 161 -80.26 -59.51 8.99
C GLN A 161 -80.15 -60.74 8.07
N GLN A 162 -80.16 -61.90 8.73
CA GLN A 162 -80.60 -63.23 8.29
C GLN A 162 -79.59 -64.27 7.76
N GLN A 163 -79.49 -65.31 8.61
CA GLN A 163 -79.42 -66.75 8.31
C GLN A 163 -78.04 -67.36 8.02
N GLY A 164 -77.71 -68.37 8.83
CA GLY A 164 -76.50 -69.18 8.70
C GLY A 164 -75.88 -69.67 10.01
N GLY A 165 -76.50 -69.43 11.17
CA GLY A 165 -76.09 -70.06 12.42
C GLY A 165 -76.47 -71.53 12.44
N VAL A 166 -75.48 -72.43 12.45
CA VAL A 166 -75.70 -73.83 12.82
C VAL A 166 -75.79 -73.90 14.34
N ASN A 167 -76.97 -73.49 14.83
CA ASN A 167 -77.37 -73.62 16.21
C ASN A 167 -77.36 -75.10 16.61
N LEU A 168 -76.68 -75.39 17.71
CA LEU A 168 -76.90 -76.60 18.51
C LEU A 168 -78.28 -76.49 19.16
N ASN A 169 -79.33 -76.77 18.39
CA ASN A 169 -80.69 -76.85 18.90
C ASN A 169 -81.04 -78.29 19.28
N LEU A 170 -80.86 -78.55 20.57
CA LEU A 170 -81.62 -79.53 21.33
C LEU A 170 -83.08 -79.04 21.38
N SER A 171 -83.97 -79.65 20.60
CA SER A 171 -85.42 -79.49 20.78
C SER A 171 -86.20 -80.74 20.42
N ARG A 172 -86.47 -81.53 21.46
CA ARG A 172 -87.82 -81.90 21.93
C ARG A 172 -88.88 -82.13 20.83
N VAL A 173 -89.10 -83.41 20.49
CA VAL A 173 -90.41 -83.88 20.04
C VAL A 173 -91.10 -84.50 21.26
N GLY A 174 -92.12 -83.82 21.76
CA GLY A 174 -93.11 -84.40 22.66
C GLY A 174 -94.28 -84.92 21.84
N GLY A 175 -94.80 -86.10 22.19
CA GLY A 175 -96.02 -86.62 21.59
C GLY A 175 -96.25 -88.11 21.79
N GLY A 176 -96.60 -88.48 23.02
CA GLY A 176 -97.56 -89.55 23.32
C GLY A 176 -97.23 -91.00 22.98
N GLY A 177 -97.10 -91.83 24.02
CA GLY A 177 -97.49 -93.23 23.94
C GLY A 177 -96.44 -94.23 24.41
N THR A 178 -96.77 -94.88 25.52
CA THR A 178 -96.24 -96.15 26.04
C THR A 178 -94.95 -96.08 26.87
N ALA A 179 -95.13 -96.46 28.13
CA ALA A 179 -94.10 -96.74 29.11
C ALA A 179 -93.10 -97.77 28.56
N SER A 180 -91.80 -97.53 28.79
CA SER A 180 -90.83 -98.62 28.94
C SER A 180 -89.59 -98.16 29.72
N VAL A 181 -89.55 -98.60 30.99
CA VAL A 181 -88.41 -99.17 31.74
C VAL A 181 -87.00 -98.56 31.55
N PRO A 182 -86.24 -98.26 32.63
CA PRO A 182 -84.84 -97.86 32.53
C PRO A 182 -84.02 -98.95 31.80
N GLY A 183 -83.33 -98.57 30.72
CA GLY A 183 -82.44 -99.46 30.01
C GLY A 183 -81.28 -99.89 30.93
N SER A 184 -80.92 -101.18 30.90
CA SER A 184 -79.79 -101.70 31.68
C SER A 184 -78.50 -100.89 31.43
N PRO A 185 -77.69 -100.59 32.47
CA PRO A 185 -76.48 -99.77 32.36
C PRO A 185 -75.48 -100.28 31.31
N ALA A 186 -75.49 -101.57 31.00
CA ALA A 186 -74.68 -102.17 29.94
C ALA A 186 -75.00 -101.63 28.53
N ARG A 187 -76.28 -101.37 28.21
CA ARG A 187 -76.68 -100.84 26.89
C ARG A 187 -76.33 -99.36 26.74
N GLU A 188 -76.42 -98.59 27.83
CA GLU A 188 -75.99 -97.19 27.86
C GLU A 188 -74.46 -97.07 27.72
N LEU A 189 -73.69 -97.94 28.39
CA LEU A 189 -72.24 -98.02 28.21
C LEU A 189 -71.86 -98.42 26.78
N SER A 190 -72.52 -99.42 26.19
CA SER A 190 -72.27 -99.77 24.78
C SER A 190 -72.58 -98.61 23.83
N ARG A 191 -73.64 -97.84 24.11
CA ARG A 191 -73.98 -96.63 23.34
C ARG A 191 -72.93 -95.53 23.50
N LEU A 192 -72.42 -95.31 24.71
CA LEU A 192 -71.36 -94.33 24.98
C LEU A 192 -70.02 -94.76 24.37
N VAL A 193 -69.68 -96.04 24.42
CA VAL A 193 -68.47 -96.58 23.77
C VAL A 193 -68.57 -96.44 22.25
N GLN A 194 -69.74 -96.70 21.67
CA GLN A 194 -69.95 -96.46 20.24
C GLN A 194 -69.84 -94.97 19.90
N LEU A 195 -70.44 -94.10 20.70
CA LEU A 195 -70.31 -92.64 20.52
C LEU A 195 -68.86 -92.16 20.66
N GLN A 196 -68.10 -92.72 21.60
CA GLN A 196 -66.67 -92.43 21.75
C GLN A 196 -65.86 -92.95 20.57
N ARG A 197 -66.19 -94.13 20.03
CA ARG A 197 -65.54 -94.70 18.85
C ARG A 197 -65.80 -93.85 17.61
N ASP A 198 -67.04 -93.43 17.40
CA ASP A 198 -67.42 -92.56 16.29
C ASP A 198 -66.76 -91.17 16.42
N LYS A 199 -66.67 -90.63 17.65
CA LYS A 199 -65.98 -89.36 17.92
C LYS A 199 -64.47 -89.45 17.69
N LEU A 200 -63.83 -90.55 18.10
CA LEU A 200 -62.42 -90.80 17.82
C LEU A 200 -62.19 -90.93 16.32
N GLN A 201 -63.03 -91.68 15.61
CA GLN A 201 -62.93 -91.82 14.16
C GLN A 201 -63.11 -90.49 13.42
N ALA A 202 -63.99 -89.61 13.89
CA ALA A 202 -64.15 -88.26 13.35
C ALA A 202 -62.94 -87.37 13.62
N LEU A 203 -62.32 -87.48 14.80
CA LEU A 203 -61.08 -86.76 15.12
C LEU A 203 -59.90 -87.28 14.33
N GLU A 204 -59.80 -88.60 14.13
CA GLU A 204 -58.80 -89.25 13.27
C GLU A 204 -58.96 -88.78 11.82
N SER A 205 -60.18 -88.74 11.27
CA SER A 205 -60.39 -88.21 9.92
C SER A 205 -60.04 -86.73 9.79
N ARG A 206 -60.23 -85.94 10.86
CA ARG A 206 -59.89 -84.51 10.86
C ARG A 206 -58.39 -84.29 11.00
N LEU A 207 -57.72 -85.09 11.84
CA LEU A 207 -56.27 -85.09 11.93
C LEU A 207 -55.65 -85.48 10.59
N LEU A 208 -56.16 -86.53 9.94
CA LEU A 208 -55.70 -86.92 8.61
C LEU A 208 -55.91 -85.80 7.58
N GLY A 209 -57.03 -85.08 7.65
CA GLY A 209 -57.26 -83.89 6.81
C GLY A 209 -56.24 -82.78 7.07
N CYS A 210 -55.95 -82.46 8.33
CA CYS A 210 -54.92 -81.48 8.68
C CYS A 210 -53.50 -81.95 8.33
N GLU A 211 -53.21 -83.25 8.42
CA GLU A 211 -51.93 -83.84 8.02
C GLU A 211 -51.73 -83.72 6.50
N VAL A 212 -52.78 -83.96 5.70
CA VAL A 212 -52.74 -83.76 4.24
C VAL A 212 -52.61 -82.27 3.90
N GLU A 213 -53.36 -81.38 4.56
CA GLU A 213 -53.21 -79.94 4.35
C GLU A 213 -51.79 -79.46 4.69
N LEU A 214 -51.20 -79.93 5.80
CA LEU A 214 -49.82 -79.61 6.16
C LEU A 214 -48.82 -80.14 5.13
N GLN A 215 -49.02 -81.35 4.63
CA GLN A 215 -48.21 -81.91 3.55
C GLN A 215 -48.35 -81.10 2.27
N ASP A 216 -49.56 -80.65 1.91
CA ASP A 216 -49.78 -79.79 0.74
C ASP A 216 -49.08 -78.44 0.90
N TRP A 217 -49.05 -77.86 2.10
CA TRP A 217 -48.28 -76.64 2.38
C TRP A 217 -46.78 -76.88 2.32
N GLU A 218 -46.28 -77.96 2.92
CA GLU A 218 -44.85 -78.33 2.89
C GLU A 218 -44.39 -78.64 1.45
N GLU A 219 -45.23 -79.31 0.67
CA GLU A 219 -44.96 -79.62 -0.74
C GLU A 219 -45.08 -78.38 -1.62
N PHE A 220 -46.04 -77.48 -1.35
CA PHE A 220 -46.12 -76.16 -2.02
C PHE A 220 -44.89 -75.31 -1.72
N THR A 221 -44.42 -75.32 -0.47
CA THR A 221 -43.22 -74.57 -0.05
C THR A 221 -41.95 -75.19 -0.65
N SER A 222 -41.89 -76.53 -0.72
CA SER A 222 -40.76 -77.28 -1.32
C SER A 222 -40.73 -77.20 -2.85
N GLN A 223 -41.89 -77.10 -3.51
CA GLN A 223 -42.03 -76.95 -4.96
C GLN A 223 -41.94 -75.49 -5.41
N SER A 224 -42.33 -74.54 -4.55
CA SER A 224 -42.02 -73.14 -4.77
C SER A 224 -40.51 -72.97 -4.62
N SER A 225 -39.81 -72.79 -5.73
CA SER A 225 -38.43 -72.30 -5.74
C SER A 225 -38.26 -70.93 -5.05
N ASP A 226 -39.35 -70.37 -4.50
CA ASP A 226 -39.43 -69.08 -3.87
C ASP A 226 -38.66 -68.99 -2.55
N GLU A 227 -38.46 -70.06 -1.77
CA GLU A 227 -37.58 -69.99 -0.60
C GLU A 227 -36.12 -69.74 -1.00
N GLY A 228 -35.62 -70.45 -2.02
CA GLY A 228 -34.28 -70.21 -2.57
C GLY A 228 -34.17 -68.85 -3.27
N ASN A 229 -35.22 -68.42 -3.97
CA ASN A 229 -35.25 -67.09 -4.58
C ASN A 229 -35.27 -65.97 -3.52
N LEU A 230 -35.99 -66.14 -2.41
CA LEU A 230 -36.03 -65.17 -1.31
C LEU A 230 -34.70 -65.13 -0.55
N GLU A 231 -34.04 -66.26 -0.35
CA GLU A 231 -32.68 -66.32 0.22
C GLU A 231 -31.65 -65.64 -0.70
N ASP A 232 -31.71 -65.90 -2.02
CA ASP A 232 -30.87 -65.25 -3.01
C ASP A 232 -31.16 -63.73 -3.10
N GLU A 233 -32.43 -63.33 -3.05
CA GLU A 233 -32.84 -61.92 -2.97
C GLU A 233 -32.34 -61.25 -1.69
N LEU A 234 -32.41 -61.95 -0.55
CA LEU A 234 -31.90 -61.46 0.72
C LEU A 234 -30.37 -61.29 0.69
N LEU A 235 -29.63 -62.21 0.06
CA LEU A 235 -28.19 -62.10 -0.16
C LEU A 235 -27.83 -60.92 -1.08
N LEU A 236 -28.59 -60.71 -2.15
CA LEU A 236 -28.39 -59.57 -3.04
C LEU A 236 -28.64 -58.24 -2.33
N LEU A 237 -29.71 -58.17 -1.53
CA LEU A 237 -30.02 -56.99 -0.71
C LEU A 237 -28.95 -56.77 0.37
N GLU A 238 -28.48 -57.81 1.05
CA GLU A 238 -27.42 -57.71 2.05
C GLU A 238 -26.10 -57.23 1.41
N GLN A 239 -25.77 -57.75 0.22
CA GLN A 239 -24.62 -57.28 -0.54
C GLN A 239 -24.80 -55.82 -0.97
N GLN A 240 -26.01 -55.42 -1.35
CA GLN A 240 -26.31 -54.03 -1.71
C GLN A 240 -26.22 -53.10 -0.50
N VAL A 241 -26.69 -53.53 0.67
CA VAL A 241 -26.54 -52.79 1.93
C VAL A 241 -25.05 -52.60 2.24
N ARG A 242 -24.23 -53.66 2.13
CA ARG A 242 -22.78 -53.52 2.32
C ARG A 242 -22.11 -52.55 1.34
N ARG A 243 -22.57 -52.51 0.08
CA ARG A 243 -22.08 -51.53 -0.90
C ARG A 243 -22.50 -50.11 -0.52
N ASN A 244 -23.77 -49.93 -0.19
CA ASN A 244 -24.30 -48.64 0.23
C ASN A 244 -23.59 -48.14 1.50
N ASP A 245 -23.34 -49.01 2.48
CA ASP A 245 -22.62 -48.67 3.72
C ASP A 245 -21.19 -48.22 3.40
N ALA A 246 -20.48 -48.93 2.52
CA ALA A 246 -19.14 -48.52 2.09
C ALA A 246 -19.15 -47.17 1.32
N GLU A 247 -20.15 -46.94 0.46
CA GLU A 247 -20.33 -45.66 -0.23
C GLU A 247 -20.63 -44.53 0.76
N MET A 248 -21.47 -44.77 1.78
CA MET A 248 -21.76 -43.82 2.85
C MET A 248 -20.51 -43.46 3.66
N GLU A 249 -19.70 -44.45 4.04
CA GLU A 249 -18.42 -44.22 4.74
C GLU A 249 -17.45 -43.38 3.89
N GLU A 250 -17.39 -43.62 2.58
CA GLU A 250 -16.59 -42.80 1.66
C GLU A 250 -17.11 -41.36 1.58
N GLU A 251 -18.43 -41.16 1.49
CA GLU A 251 -19.04 -39.83 1.49
C GLU A 251 -18.76 -39.08 2.78
N GLU A 252 -18.87 -39.74 3.94
CA GLU A 252 -18.53 -39.16 5.24
C GLU A 252 -17.05 -38.77 5.33
N PHE A 253 -16.15 -39.62 4.82
CA PHE A 253 -14.73 -39.30 4.74
C PHE A 253 -14.48 -38.03 3.91
N TRP A 254 -15.08 -37.94 2.71
CA TRP A 254 -14.92 -36.76 1.86
C TRP A 254 -15.56 -35.52 2.46
N HIS A 255 -16.67 -35.66 3.18
CA HIS A 255 -17.31 -34.55 3.88
C HIS A 255 -16.38 -34.01 4.97
N ASN A 256 -15.77 -34.90 5.77
CA ASN A 256 -14.81 -34.53 6.81
C ASN A 256 -13.56 -33.86 6.23
N GLU A 257 -12.96 -34.42 5.17
CA GLU A 257 -11.81 -33.81 4.51
C GLU A 257 -12.16 -32.44 3.92
N LEU A 258 -13.33 -32.30 3.28
CA LEU A 258 -13.79 -31.02 2.78
C LEU A 258 -13.96 -29.99 3.91
N GLN A 259 -14.51 -30.38 5.05
CA GLN A 259 -14.68 -29.50 6.20
C GLN A 259 -13.33 -29.03 6.75
N ILE A 260 -12.37 -29.95 6.87
CA ILE A 260 -10.99 -29.62 7.26
C ILE A 260 -10.39 -28.63 6.27
N GLU A 261 -10.49 -28.87 4.96
CA GLU A 261 -9.96 -27.94 3.96
C GLU A 261 -10.62 -26.56 4.04
N GLN A 262 -11.93 -26.48 4.30
CA GLN A 262 -12.60 -25.20 4.50
C GLN A 262 -12.10 -24.45 5.73
N ASP A 263 -11.88 -25.14 6.85
CA ASP A 263 -11.33 -24.53 8.07
C ASP A 263 -9.90 -24.05 7.86
N ASN A 264 -9.08 -24.81 7.15
CA ASN A 264 -7.72 -24.41 6.80
C ASN A 264 -7.71 -23.23 5.84
N GLU A 265 -8.61 -23.22 4.84
CA GLU A 265 -8.77 -22.06 3.98
C GLU A 265 -9.19 -20.81 4.78
N ARG A 266 -10.10 -20.94 5.75
CA ARG A 266 -10.49 -19.82 6.64
C ARG A 266 -9.29 -19.31 7.44
N GLN A 267 -8.48 -20.21 8.02
CA GLN A 267 -7.27 -19.83 8.77
C GLN A 267 -6.24 -19.13 7.89
N LEU A 268 -5.96 -19.66 6.69
CA LEU A 268 -5.04 -19.04 5.73
C LEU A 268 -5.55 -17.66 5.28
N ARG A 269 -6.85 -17.50 5.04
CA ARG A 269 -7.46 -16.21 4.72
C ARG A 269 -7.31 -15.21 5.86
N GLN A 270 -7.45 -15.64 7.12
CA GLN A 270 -7.21 -14.78 8.29
C GLN A 270 -5.74 -14.35 8.40
N GLN A 271 -4.80 -15.28 8.25
CA GLN A 271 -3.36 -14.98 8.25
C GLN A 271 -2.97 -14.03 7.12
N LEU A 272 -3.53 -14.21 5.91
CA LEU A 272 -3.33 -13.29 4.79
C LEU A 272 -3.88 -11.90 5.12
N ALA A 273 -5.07 -11.80 5.73
CA ALA A 273 -5.65 -10.52 6.13
C ALA A 273 -4.79 -9.80 7.19
N GLU A 274 -4.24 -10.55 8.16
CA GLU A 274 -3.31 -10.01 9.18
C GLU A 274 -1.99 -9.54 8.56
N LEU A 275 -1.40 -10.32 7.66
CA LEU A 275 -0.20 -9.89 6.93
C LEU A 275 -0.48 -8.64 6.09
N GLN A 276 -1.64 -8.58 5.44
CA GLN A 276 -2.07 -7.40 4.69
C GLN A 276 -2.32 -6.18 5.58
N SER A 277 -2.85 -6.34 6.80
CA SER A 277 -2.97 -5.21 7.75
C SER A 277 -1.60 -4.75 8.22
N ARG A 278 -0.71 -5.67 8.58
CA ARG A 278 0.68 -5.33 8.98
C ARG A 278 1.45 -4.61 7.88
N VAL A 279 1.28 -5.02 6.62
CA VAL A 279 1.89 -4.34 5.46
C VAL A 279 1.30 -2.93 5.29
N ARG A 280 -0.03 -2.77 5.44
CA ARG A 280 -0.67 -1.44 5.41
C ARG A 280 -0.17 -0.53 6.52
N ASP A 281 0.01 -1.06 7.74
CA ASP A 281 0.54 -0.30 8.87
C ASP A 281 1.99 0.13 8.64
N CYS A 282 2.83 -0.77 8.11
CA CYS A 282 4.19 -0.42 7.71
C CYS A 282 4.21 0.66 6.63
N ASN A 283 3.34 0.56 5.62
CA ASN A 283 3.24 1.56 4.56
C ASN A 283 2.77 2.92 5.09
N ALA A 284 1.82 2.93 6.03
CA ALA A 284 1.37 4.15 6.70
C ALA A 284 2.51 4.81 7.49
N LYS A 285 3.29 4.03 8.26
CA LYS A 285 4.48 4.53 8.97
C LYS A 285 5.52 5.10 8.01
N VAL A 286 5.77 4.45 6.87
CA VAL A 286 6.70 4.97 5.85
C VAL A 286 6.19 6.29 5.29
N SER A 287 4.90 6.39 5.01
CA SER A 287 4.27 7.63 4.52
C SER A 287 4.34 8.76 5.55
N GLU A 288 4.19 8.46 6.85
CA GLU A 288 4.39 9.40 7.95
C GLU A 288 5.84 9.89 8.01
N TYR A 289 6.82 8.99 7.93
CA TYR A 289 8.23 9.37 7.90
C TYR A 289 8.57 10.23 6.67
N LEU A 290 8.01 9.91 5.50
CA LEU A 290 8.19 10.72 4.29
C LEU A 290 7.58 12.11 4.46
N ALA A 291 6.37 12.22 4.99
CA ALA A 291 5.73 13.51 5.27
C ALA A 291 6.54 14.34 6.29
N ARG A 292 7.10 13.68 7.32
CA ARG A 292 7.98 14.32 8.30
C ARG A 292 9.26 14.82 7.64
N ILE A 293 9.90 14.04 6.78
CA ILE A 293 11.09 14.46 6.02
C ILE A 293 10.76 15.67 5.15
N GLN A 294 9.67 15.64 4.38
CA GLN A 294 9.23 16.76 3.55
C GLN A 294 8.96 18.03 4.39
N SER A 295 8.37 17.88 5.58
CA SER A 295 8.15 19.03 6.49
C SER A 295 9.47 19.62 7.00
N MET A 296 10.47 18.79 7.27
CA MET A 296 11.81 19.26 7.67
C MET A 296 12.54 19.90 6.50
N GLU A 297 12.49 19.31 5.31
CA GLU A 297 13.09 19.87 4.08
C GLU A 297 12.49 21.24 3.74
N THR A 298 11.17 21.37 3.77
CA THR A 298 10.51 22.67 3.56
C THR A 298 10.82 23.67 4.66
N GLY A 299 11.03 23.23 5.90
CA GLY A 299 11.52 24.06 6.99
C GLY A 299 12.93 24.58 6.76
N LEU A 300 13.86 23.70 6.36
CA LEU A 300 15.24 24.06 6.05
C LEU A 300 15.33 24.99 4.83
N GLU A 301 14.51 24.76 3.81
CA GLU A 301 14.46 25.62 2.62
C GLU A 301 13.96 27.04 2.97
N LYS A 302 12.94 27.15 3.83
CA LYS A 302 12.48 28.44 4.35
C LYS A 302 13.56 29.15 5.17
N GLU A 303 14.26 28.42 6.05
CA GLU A 303 15.36 28.98 6.84
C GLU A 303 16.52 29.45 5.94
N ARG A 304 16.83 28.70 4.88
CA ARG A 304 17.83 29.08 3.88
C ARG A 304 17.45 30.38 3.16
N LEU A 305 16.22 30.47 2.66
CA LEU A 305 15.70 31.67 2.02
C LEU A 305 15.66 32.87 2.98
N GLN A 306 15.33 32.64 4.25
CA GLN A 306 15.36 33.68 5.28
C GLN A 306 16.78 34.20 5.51
N LYS A 307 17.76 33.31 5.67
CA LYS A 307 19.18 33.68 5.80
C LYS A 307 19.68 34.44 4.59
N GLU A 308 19.32 34.01 3.38
CA GLU A 308 19.67 34.71 2.15
C GLU A 308 19.02 36.10 2.08
N ALA A 309 17.77 36.26 2.50
CA ALA A 309 17.10 37.55 2.58
C ALA A 309 17.76 38.47 3.62
N GLU A 310 18.13 37.95 4.80
CA GLU A 310 18.85 38.70 5.82
C GLU A 310 20.24 39.16 5.35
N LEU A 311 20.98 38.30 4.64
CA LEU A 311 22.26 38.67 4.02
C LEU A 311 22.07 39.74 2.94
N ASN A 312 21.07 39.58 2.07
CA ASN A 312 20.75 40.59 1.07
C ASN A 312 20.37 41.94 1.69
N LEU A 313 19.65 41.95 2.81
CA LEU A 313 19.36 43.18 3.55
C LEU A 313 20.64 43.81 4.12
N LYS A 314 21.54 43.02 4.70
CA LYS A 314 22.84 43.52 5.19
C LYS A 314 23.70 44.10 4.08
N VAL A 315 23.78 43.43 2.92
CA VAL A 315 24.51 43.95 1.75
C VAL A 315 23.90 45.28 1.29
N LYS A 316 22.56 45.38 1.22
CA LYS A 316 21.88 46.64 0.90
C LYS A 316 22.16 47.72 1.94
N GLU A 317 22.21 47.36 3.22
CA GLU A 317 22.55 48.30 4.29
C GLU A 317 24.00 48.80 4.15
N GLU A 318 24.96 47.91 3.86
CA GLU A 318 26.35 48.26 3.58
C GLU A 318 26.48 49.15 2.33
N GLU A 319 25.74 48.87 1.26
CA GLU A 319 25.67 49.72 0.07
C GLU A 319 25.15 51.12 0.41
N VAL A 320 24.11 51.23 1.24
CA VAL A 320 23.60 52.53 1.70
C VAL A 320 24.61 53.24 2.60
N GLN A 321 25.31 52.52 3.48
CA GLN A 321 26.36 53.08 4.34
C GLN A 321 27.52 53.63 3.52
N THR A 322 28.02 52.88 2.52
CA THR A 322 29.09 53.36 1.63
C THR A 322 28.67 54.58 0.80
N GLN A 323 27.41 54.63 0.34
CA GLN A 323 26.86 55.82 -0.32
C GLN A 323 26.77 57.02 0.64
N LEU A 324 26.33 56.82 1.88
CA LEU A 324 26.29 57.86 2.91
C LEU A 324 27.69 58.39 3.24
N GLU A 325 28.69 57.51 3.35
CA GLU A 325 30.08 57.89 3.59
C GLU A 325 30.64 58.74 2.44
N LYS A 326 30.34 58.36 1.18
CA LYS A 326 30.72 59.14 0.01
C LYS A 326 30.10 60.54 0.04
N VAL A 327 28.80 60.64 0.28
CA VAL A 327 28.10 61.94 0.38
C VAL A 327 28.65 62.77 1.56
N ARG A 328 28.96 62.14 2.69
CA ARG A 328 29.59 62.81 3.84
C ARG A 328 30.97 63.36 3.47
N ALA A 329 31.80 62.61 2.74
CA ALA A 329 33.11 63.07 2.29
C ALA A 329 32.98 64.25 1.30
N GLU A 330 32.05 64.18 0.34
CA GLU A 330 31.75 65.28 -0.59
C GLU A 330 31.29 66.53 0.16
N LEU A 331 30.40 66.39 1.15
CA LEU A 331 29.95 67.48 2.01
C LEU A 331 31.11 68.09 2.82
N GLN A 332 32.03 67.27 3.33
CA GLN A 332 33.20 67.74 4.06
C GLN A 332 34.13 68.56 3.14
N VAL A 333 34.34 68.11 1.91
CA VAL A 333 35.12 68.86 0.91
C VAL A 333 34.42 70.19 0.57
N GLN A 334 33.10 70.18 0.36
CA GLN A 334 32.33 71.40 0.16
C GLN A 334 32.41 72.34 1.36
N SER A 335 32.31 71.83 2.58
CA SER A 335 32.48 72.63 3.81
C SER A 335 33.87 73.29 3.87
N GLN A 336 34.93 72.55 3.57
CA GLN A 336 36.28 73.11 3.47
C GLN A 336 36.39 74.15 2.35
N GLN A 337 35.73 73.94 1.21
CA GLN A 337 35.70 74.92 0.13
C GLN A 337 34.97 76.20 0.56
N THR A 338 33.83 76.08 1.25
CA THR A 338 33.09 77.24 1.77
C THR A 338 33.89 78.03 2.80
N SER A 339 34.61 77.36 3.71
CA SER A 339 35.47 78.05 4.70
C SER A 339 36.69 78.73 4.06
N ARG A 340 37.28 78.13 3.01
CA ARG A 340 38.33 78.79 2.20
C ARG A 340 37.80 80.04 1.50
N LEU A 341 36.63 79.94 0.87
CA LEU A 341 35.97 81.08 0.24
C LEU A 341 35.63 82.17 1.26
N GLU A 342 35.14 81.80 2.45
CA GLU A 342 34.85 82.74 3.54
C GLU A 342 36.12 83.47 4.01
N SER A 343 37.24 82.77 4.17
CA SER A 343 38.54 83.40 4.49
C SER A 343 38.99 84.37 3.40
N ASN A 344 38.80 84.00 2.13
CA ASN A 344 39.11 84.87 0.98
C ASN A 344 38.20 86.10 0.96
N CYS A 345 36.89 85.95 1.19
CA CYS A 345 35.95 87.06 1.32
C CYS A 345 36.37 88.00 2.46
N LYS A 346 36.70 87.47 3.64
CA LYS A 346 37.22 88.27 4.77
C LYS A 346 38.52 89.01 4.42
N ALA A 347 39.41 88.41 3.63
CA ALA A 347 40.63 89.06 3.17
C ALA A 347 40.34 90.19 2.17
N LEU A 348 39.41 89.96 1.23
CA LEU A 348 38.95 90.99 0.30
C LEU A 348 38.24 92.14 1.01
N GLU A 349 37.41 91.86 2.02
CA GLU A 349 36.78 92.87 2.87
C GLU A 349 37.84 93.75 3.56
N ARG A 350 38.91 93.16 4.11
CA ARG A 350 40.02 93.94 4.71
C ARG A 350 40.77 94.79 3.67
N SER A 351 41.03 94.25 2.48
CA SER A 351 41.70 94.98 1.39
C SER A 351 40.83 96.15 0.90
N LEU A 352 39.53 95.90 0.74
CA LEU A 352 38.54 96.92 0.39
C LEU A 352 38.44 98.00 1.47
N PHE A 353 38.47 97.61 2.75
CA PHE A 353 38.50 98.58 3.85
C PHE A 353 39.77 99.44 3.83
N GLN A 354 40.94 98.85 3.57
CA GLN A 354 42.20 99.58 3.46
C GLN A 354 42.22 100.51 2.25
N SER A 355 41.72 100.08 1.08
CA SER A 355 41.62 100.95 -0.10
C SER A 355 40.61 102.07 0.13
N GLY A 356 39.47 101.79 0.78
CA GLY A 356 38.50 102.79 1.20
C GLY A 356 39.11 103.84 2.13
N LYS A 357 39.92 103.42 3.11
CA LYS A 357 40.65 104.35 3.98
C LYS A 357 41.67 105.21 3.21
N ARG A 358 42.47 104.62 2.32
CA ARG A 358 43.40 105.37 1.47
C ARG A 358 42.67 106.35 0.55
N LEU A 359 41.52 105.96 0.02
CA LEU A 359 40.69 106.83 -0.81
C LEU A 359 40.16 108.01 0.01
N GLN A 360 39.74 107.78 1.24
CA GLN A 360 39.35 108.85 2.17
C GLN A 360 40.52 109.78 2.52
N GLU A 361 41.73 109.25 2.73
CA GLU A 361 42.95 110.07 2.93
C GLU A 361 43.25 110.92 1.69
N LYS A 362 43.15 110.34 0.48
CA LYS A 362 43.29 111.09 -0.78
C LYS A 362 42.19 112.12 -0.99
N GLU A 363 40.96 111.84 -0.58
CA GLU A 363 39.87 112.81 -0.59
C GLU A 363 40.18 113.99 0.34
N GLN A 364 40.70 113.74 1.55
CA GLN A 364 41.16 114.79 2.47
C GLN A 364 42.35 115.59 1.92
N GLU A 365 43.34 114.93 1.30
CA GLU A 365 44.45 115.60 0.61
C GLU A 365 43.93 116.47 -0.54
N LEU A 366 42.99 115.98 -1.34
CA LEU A 366 42.35 116.74 -2.42
C LEU A 366 41.56 117.93 -1.85
N GLU A 367 40.85 117.78 -0.74
CA GLU A 367 40.20 118.88 -0.04
C GLU A 367 41.22 119.92 0.46
N GLN A 368 42.37 119.48 1.00
CA GLN A 368 43.43 120.37 1.45
C GLN A 368 44.09 121.10 0.28
N LEU A 369 44.47 120.39 -0.79
CA LEU A 369 44.97 121.01 -2.02
C LEU A 369 43.92 121.93 -2.65
N THR A 370 42.63 121.62 -2.55
CA THR A 370 41.56 122.52 -2.99
C THR A 370 41.51 123.78 -2.12
N LYS A 371 41.70 123.67 -0.80
CA LYS A 371 41.83 124.82 0.10
C LYS A 371 43.08 125.65 -0.22
N GLU A 372 44.23 125.02 -0.42
CA GLU A 372 45.49 125.67 -0.80
C GLU A 372 45.39 126.31 -2.19
N LEU A 373 44.79 125.65 -3.17
CA LEU A 373 44.51 126.21 -4.49
C LEU A 373 43.59 127.42 -4.38
N ARG A 374 42.53 127.36 -3.57
CA ARG A 374 41.68 128.53 -3.28
C ARG A 374 42.49 129.64 -2.60
N GLN A 375 43.39 129.31 -1.68
CA GLN A 375 44.25 130.27 -0.99
C GLN A 375 45.27 130.92 -1.93
N VAL A 376 45.94 130.15 -2.78
CA VAL A 376 46.89 130.64 -3.79
C VAL A 376 46.14 131.45 -4.84
N ASN A 377 44.98 131.00 -5.32
CA ASN A 377 44.14 131.80 -6.22
C ASN A 377 43.73 133.12 -5.56
N LEU A 378 43.36 133.12 -4.27
CA LEU A 378 43.09 134.34 -3.50
C LEU A 378 44.35 135.19 -3.35
N GLN A 379 45.52 134.60 -3.12
CA GLN A 379 46.78 135.31 -2.97
C GLN A 379 47.26 135.88 -4.31
N GLN A 380 47.05 135.18 -5.43
CA GLN A 380 47.28 135.65 -6.79
C GLN A 380 46.32 136.80 -7.11
N PHE A 381 45.05 136.70 -6.70
CA PHE A 381 44.11 137.81 -6.77
C PHE A 381 44.64 139.03 -5.98
N ILE A 382 45.10 138.86 -4.74
CA ILE A 382 45.69 139.94 -3.94
C ILE A 382 46.97 140.51 -4.58
N GLN A 383 47.83 139.67 -5.14
CA GLN A 383 49.12 140.07 -5.73
C GLN A 383 48.97 140.78 -7.09
N GLN A 384 48.03 140.33 -7.92
CA GLN A 384 47.59 141.05 -9.11
C GLN A 384 46.92 142.39 -8.76
N THR A 385 46.42 142.54 -7.53
CA THR A 385 45.83 143.79 -7.00
C THR A 385 46.82 144.62 -6.15
N GLY A 386 48.10 144.23 -6.06
CA GLY A 386 49.05 144.70 -5.04
C GLY A 386 50.16 145.68 -5.47
N THR A 387 50.11 146.29 -6.66
CA THR A 387 51.00 147.41 -7.05
C THR A 387 50.17 148.52 -7.69
N LYS A 388 50.02 149.63 -6.96
CA LYS A 388 49.30 150.88 -7.29
C LYS A 388 47.77 150.81 -7.41
N VAL A 389 47.18 151.42 -6.40
CA VAL A 389 45.85 152.04 -6.29
C VAL A 389 45.50 152.91 -7.50
N THR A 390 44.19 153.02 -7.76
CA THR A 390 43.45 153.72 -8.84
C THR A 390 43.42 152.93 -10.15
N VAL A 391 42.28 152.43 -10.64
CA VAL A 391 41.05 153.17 -11.03
C VAL A 391 39.79 152.30 -10.88
N LEU A 392 38.68 152.99 -10.61
CA LEU A 392 37.26 152.65 -10.68
C LEU A 392 36.80 151.59 -11.71
N PRO A 393 35.62 150.97 -11.47
CA PRO A 393 35.23 149.67 -11.99
C PRO A 393 34.67 149.76 -13.42
N ALA A 394 35.16 148.89 -14.29
CA ALA A 394 34.51 148.54 -15.54
C ALA A 394 33.98 147.11 -15.43
N GLN A 395 32.66 147.00 -15.44
CA GLN A 395 31.80 145.98 -16.08
C GLN A 395 32.45 144.61 -16.39
N PRO A 396 31.76 143.50 -16.06
CA PRO A 396 30.79 143.04 -17.07
C PRO A 396 29.54 142.36 -16.51
N SER A 397 28.47 142.47 -17.32
CA SER A 397 27.43 141.46 -17.56
C SER A 397 27.27 140.33 -16.54
N GLY A 398 26.12 140.29 -15.88
CA GLY A 398 25.73 139.12 -15.11
C GLY A 398 24.40 139.31 -14.41
N GLU A 399 23.31 139.38 -15.18
CA GLU A 399 21.91 139.32 -14.74
C GLU A 399 21.11 138.94 -16.02
N ASN A 400 20.23 137.93 -16.11
CA ASN A 400 19.48 137.17 -15.13
C ASN A 400 18.92 135.87 -15.75
N SER A 401 18.41 135.02 -14.86
CA SER A 401 17.47 133.91 -15.04
C SER A 401 18.06 132.51 -15.30
N SER A 402 18.38 131.84 -14.21
CA SER A 402 17.89 130.48 -13.96
C SER A 402 17.72 130.35 -12.45
N ASP A 403 16.56 130.80 -12.00
CA ASP A 403 16.03 130.61 -10.66
C ASP A 403 15.97 129.11 -10.30
N GLU A 404 16.22 128.85 -9.02
CA GLU A 404 15.43 128.03 -8.08
C GLU A 404 14.72 126.79 -8.66
N VAL A 405 14.85 125.59 -8.08
CA VAL A 405 14.21 125.28 -6.79
C VAL A 405 14.99 124.25 -5.98
N GLU A 406 14.98 124.54 -4.70
CA GLU A 406 15.36 123.81 -3.51
C GLU A 406 14.63 122.46 -3.29
N CYS A 407 15.19 121.68 -2.36
CA CYS A 407 14.50 120.77 -1.43
C CYS A 407 14.19 119.30 -1.81
N ASP A 408 14.88 118.41 -1.08
CA ASP A 408 14.30 117.52 -0.06
C ASP A 408 14.21 115.99 -0.32
N SER A 409 14.84 115.27 0.62
CA SER A 409 14.42 114.02 1.27
C SER A 409 14.17 112.68 0.51
N LEU A 410 15.03 111.72 0.87
CA LEU A 410 14.74 110.37 1.42
C LEU A 410 13.75 109.38 0.74
N LYS A 411 14.30 108.15 0.56
CA LYS A 411 13.70 106.79 0.74
C LYS A 411 12.99 106.06 -0.42
N ARG A 412 13.56 104.88 -0.70
CA ARG A 412 12.98 103.50 -0.84
C ARG A 412 12.52 102.96 -2.21
N LEU A 413 13.21 101.87 -2.59
CA LEU A 413 12.81 100.60 -3.25
C LEU A 413 11.64 100.54 -4.26
N GLY A 414 11.94 99.98 -5.44
CA GLY A 414 11.06 98.97 -6.08
C GLY A 414 11.03 98.90 -7.61
N SER A 415 11.39 97.72 -8.16
CA SER A 415 10.65 96.98 -9.20
C SER A 415 11.02 97.08 -10.71
N SER A 416 11.58 95.96 -11.21
CA SER A 416 11.15 95.14 -12.38
C SER A 416 11.48 95.51 -13.85
N ARG A 417 11.75 94.40 -14.61
CA ARG A 417 11.59 94.15 -16.07
C ARG A 417 12.71 94.69 -17.00
N LEU A 418 13.26 94.00 -18.02
CA LEU A 418 12.86 92.85 -18.87
C LEU A 418 14.10 92.17 -19.53
N LEU A 419 13.84 90.98 -20.09
CA LEU A 419 14.68 89.99 -20.81
C LEU A 419 15.56 90.51 -21.98
N PRO A 420 16.40 89.62 -22.59
CA PRO A 420 15.97 88.99 -23.85
C PRO A 420 16.20 87.45 -23.95
N SER A 421 15.20 86.79 -24.56
CA SER A 421 15.20 85.46 -25.22
C SER A 421 16.01 85.47 -26.53
N GLY A 422 16.58 84.41 -27.11
CA GLY A 422 16.65 82.97 -26.83
C GLY A 422 17.30 82.27 -28.05
N LEU A 423 17.62 80.96 -27.99
CA LEU A 423 17.70 80.10 -29.17
C LEU A 423 17.30 78.65 -28.82
N ARG A 424 16.52 78.08 -29.74
CA ARG A 424 15.91 76.75 -29.75
C ARG A 424 16.65 75.91 -30.81
N ALA A 425 16.62 74.59 -30.64
CA ALA A 425 16.79 73.52 -31.64
C ALA A 425 18.09 72.71 -31.56
N LEU A 426 17.96 71.46 -31.09
CA LEU A 426 18.15 70.27 -31.94
C LEU A 426 17.30 69.11 -31.38
N GLN A 427 16.41 68.59 -32.23
CA GLN A 427 15.62 67.37 -32.07
C GLN A 427 16.04 66.40 -33.21
N SER A 428 16.36 65.15 -32.86
CA SER A 428 16.18 63.91 -33.65
C SER A 428 16.47 62.74 -32.67
N ARG A 429 15.56 61.83 -32.24
CA ARG A 429 14.84 60.71 -32.92
C ARG A 429 15.82 59.81 -33.72
N VAL A 430 15.90 58.47 -33.63
CA VAL A 430 15.02 57.35 -33.20
C VAL A 430 15.88 56.06 -32.97
N SER A 431 15.40 55.14 -32.10
CA SER A 431 15.33 53.64 -32.20
C SER A 431 16.54 52.69 -32.10
N SER A 432 16.44 51.79 -31.11
CA SER A 432 16.51 50.30 -31.14
C SER A 432 17.35 49.79 -29.94
N SER A 433 16.99 48.74 -29.19
CA SER A 433 16.16 47.57 -29.49
C SER A 433 15.52 46.95 -28.22
N LEU A 434 14.22 46.68 -28.32
CA LEU A 434 13.48 45.50 -27.83
C LEU A 434 13.82 44.85 -26.47
N ASN A 435 12.86 45.01 -25.54
CA ASN A 435 12.40 43.94 -24.65
C ASN A 435 11.40 43.04 -25.40
N PRO A 436 11.50 41.70 -25.32
CA PRO A 436 10.39 40.80 -25.56
C PRO A 436 9.84 40.26 -24.22
N GLU A 437 8.51 40.38 -24.04
CA GLU A 437 7.59 39.49 -23.29
C GLU A 437 8.03 38.90 -21.93
N GLY A 438 7.41 39.28 -20.80
CA GLY A 438 6.20 38.64 -20.25
C GLY A 438 6.54 38.14 -18.82
N ILE A 439 5.72 38.12 -17.77
CA ILE A 439 4.28 38.10 -17.52
C ILE A 439 4.10 38.63 -16.07
N TYR A 440 3.09 39.48 -15.82
CA TYR A 440 2.45 39.58 -14.49
C TYR A 440 1.00 39.14 -14.68
N VAL A 441 0.65 38.05 -13.98
CA VAL A 441 -0.69 37.46 -13.73
C VAL A 441 -1.52 37.05 -14.93
#